data_AF-A0A7Y7ITU8-F1
#
_entry.id   AF-A0A7Y7ITU8-F1
#
_cell.length_a   1.000
_cell.length_b   1.000
_cell.length_c   1.000
_cell.angle_alpha   90.00
_cell.angle_beta   90.00
_cell.angle_gamma   90.00
#
_symmetry.space_group_name_H-M   'P 1'
#
loop_
_entity.id
_entity.type
_entity.pdbx_description
1 polymer ?
#
loop_
_entity_poly.entity_id
_entity_poly.type
_entity_poly.pdbx_seq_one_letter_code
_entity_poly.pdbx_strand_id
1 'polypeptide(L)' 'AVLLTVEDGAEGGFGAFVMHHLARNGLLDTVRVRPMTLPDRFIDHNTQDAQYREAGLDAQAIAACARNALGVATSQQTA' A
#
# COMPACT_ATOMS: atom_id res chain seq x y z
N ALA A 1 -8.65 9.35 9.95
CA ALA A 1 -7.50 9.54 9.03
C ALA A 1 -7.15 8.22 8.35
N VAL A 2 -6.32 8.25 7.31
CA VAL A 2 -5.79 7.05 6.64
C VAL A 2 -4.26 7.12 6.68
N LEU A 3 -3.61 6.01 7.01
CA LEU A 3 -2.15 5.85 6.93
C LEU A 3 -1.83 4.75 5.91
N LEU A 4 -1.00 5.09 4.92
CA LEU A 4 -0.39 4.13 4.00
C LEU A 4 1.08 3.96 4.36
N THR A 5 1.55 2.73 4.42
CA THR A 5 2.99 2.40 4.42
C THR A 5 3.33 1.82 3.06
N VAL A 6 4.40 2.27 2.43
CA VAL A 6 4.87 1.77 1.13
C VAL A 6 6.31 1.33 1.30
N GLU A 7 6.63 0.11 0.88
CA GLU A 7 7.99 -0.42 0.96
C GLU A 7 8.28 -1.41 -0.18
N ASP A 8 9.56 -1.54 -0.52
CA ASP A 8 10.08 -2.51 -1.49
C ASP A 8 10.57 -3.79 -0.78
N GLY A 9 9.74 -4.28 0.14
CA GLY A 9 9.95 -5.48 0.94
C GLY A 9 8.67 -6.32 0.97
N ALA A 10 8.76 -7.57 1.41
CA ALA A 10 7.60 -8.46 1.54
C ALA A 10 6.82 -8.20 2.84
N GLU A 11 5.74 -8.95 3.03
CA GLU A 11 4.96 -8.93 4.28
C GLU A 11 5.84 -9.23 5.50
N GLY A 12 5.55 -8.56 6.63
CA GLY A 12 6.37 -8.63 7.84
C GLY A 12 7.49 -7.59 7.91
N GLY A 13 7.64 -6.73 6.90
CA GLY A 13 8.63 -5.64 6.85
C GLY A 13 8.27 -4.37 7.63
N PHE A 14 8.62 -3.22 7.07
CA PHE A 14 8.41 -1.89 7.66
C PHE A 14 6.96 -1.65 8.07
N GLY A 15 5.99 -1.97 7.21
CA GLY A 15 4.56 -1.79 7.51
C GLY A 15 4.13 -2.57 8.75
N ALA A 16 4.64 -3.78 8.94
CA ALA A 16 4.35 -4.61 10.11
C ALA A 16 4.91 -3.99 11.40
N PHE A 17 6.13 -3.46 11.37
CA PHE A 17 6.70 -2.76 12.53
C PHE A 17 5.95 -1.47 12.88
N VAL A 18 5.52 -0.69 11.88
CA VAL A 18 4.66 0.47 12.11
C VAL A 18 3.35 0.05 12.76
N MET A 19 2.68 -0.98 12.25
CA MET A 19 1.44 -1.49 12.84
C MET A 19 1.64 -2.02 14.26
N HIS A 20 2.76 -2.69 14.53
CA HIS A 20 3.11 -3.14 15.88
C HIS A 20 3.27 -1.95 16.85
N HIS A 21 3.95 -0.89 16.41
CA HIS A 21 4.07 0.35 17.18
C HIS A 21 2.70 0.99 17.44
N LEU A 22 1.85 1.12 16.42
CA LEU A 22 0.51 1.69 16.58
C LEU A 22 -0.35 0.88 17.56
N ALA A 23 -0.29 -0.46 17.49
CA ALA A 23 -1.01 -1.34 18.39
C ALA A 23 -0.58 -1.17 19.86
N ARG A 24 0.73 -1.15 20.11
CA ARG A 24 1.28 -1.00 21.48
C ARG A 24 0.94 0.33 22.14
N ASN A 25 0.70 1.37 21.35
CA ASN A 25 0.42 2.70 21.83
C ASN A 25 -1.08 3.07 21.74
N GLY A 26 -1.96 2.11 21.43
CA GLY A 26 -3.41 2.36 21.37
C GLY A 26 -3.85 3.28 20.23
N LEU A 27 -3.10 3.35 19.14
CA LEU A 27 -3.35 4.30 18.04
C LEU A 27 -4.22 3.71 16.92
N LEU A 28 -4.37 2.39 16.86
CA LEU A 28 -5.11 1.70 15.78
C LEU A 28 -6.60 2.08 15.73
N ASP A 29 -7.21 2.39 16.86
CA ASP A 29 -8.65 2.72 16.93
C ASP A 29 -9.02 4.01 16.18
N THR A 30 -8.02 4.86 15.87
CA THR A 30 -8.22 6.19 15.29
C THR A 30 -7.83 6.29 13.80
N VAL A 31 -7.17 5.25 13.27
CA VAL A 31 -6.56 5.29 11.94
C VAL A 31 -6.87 4.03 11.14
N ARG A 32 -7.26 4.21 9.87
CA ARG A 32 -7.32 3.11 8.90
C ARG A 32 -5.93 2.93 8.29
N VAL A 33 -5.33 1.76 8.46
CA VAL A 33 -4.00 1.45 7.93
C VAL A 33 -4.11 0.62 6.64
N ARG A 34 -3.32 0.95 5.61
CA ARG A 34 -3.22 0.20 4.35
C ARG A 34 -1.75 -0.01 3.99
N PRO A 35 -1.14 -1.12 4.42
CA PRO A 35 0.22 -1.45 4.00
C PRO A 35 0.25 -1.85 2.52
N MET A 36 1.27 -1.39 1.81
CA MET A 36 1.58 -1.74 0.43
C MET A 36 3.03 -2.24 0.39
N THR A 37 3.19 -3.51 0.06
CA THR A 37 4.45 -4.26 0.06
C THR A 37 4.56 -5.08 -1.22
N LEU A 38 5.73 -5.64 -1.51
CA LEU A 38 5.85 -6.64 -2.57
C LEU A 38 4.98 -7.87 -2.23
N PRO A 39 4.37 -8.51 -3.24
CA PRO A 39 3.58 -9.72 -3.03
C PRO A 39 4.49 -10.91 -2.68
N ASP A 40 3.95 -11.88 -1.93
CA ASP A 40 4.64 -13.13 -1.59
C ASP A 40 4.67 -14.11 -2.79
N ARG A 41 5.33 -13.68 -3.87
CA ARG A 41 5.57 -14.45 -5.08
C ARG A 41 6.78 -13.86 -5.81
N PHE A 42 7.38 -14.66 -6.67
CA PHE A 42 8.38 -14.14 -7.60
C PHE A 42 7.75 -13.19 -8.62
N ILE A 43 8.53 -12.17 -8.99
CA ILE A 43 8.27 -11.24 -10.09
C ILE A 43 9.36 -11.49 -11.13
N ASP A 44 8.96 -11.72 -12.37
CA ASP A 44 9.89 -12.02 -13.45
C ASP A 44 10.78 -10.82 -13.77
N HIS A 45 11.95 -11.09 -14.35
CA HIS A 45 12.88 -10.04 -14.73
C HIS A 45 12.23 -9.11 -15.78
N ASN A 46 12.25 -7.81 -15.49
CA ASN A 46 11.75 -6.78 -16.38
C ASN A 46 12.42 -5.44 -16.02
N THR A 47 12.05 -4.38 -16.72
CA THR A 47 12.33 -3.00 -16.26
C THR A 47 11.73 -2.77 -14.88
N GLN A 48 12.41 -1.98 -14.05
CA GLN A 48 11.98 -1.71 -12.67
C GLN A 48 10.55 -1.14 -12.61
N ASP A 49 10.19 -0.22 -13.50
CA ASP A 49 8.84 0.34 -13.59
C ASP A 49 7.77 -0.73 -13.90
N ALA A 50 8.09 -1.69 -14.75
CA ALA A 50 7.18 -2.78 -15.06
C ALA A 50 7.01 -3.73 -13.86
N GLN A 51 8.09 -4.03 -13.15
CA GLN A 51 8.05 -4.86 -11.95
C GLN A 51 7.21 -4.21 -10.84
N TYR A 52 7.38 -2.90 -10.57
CA TYR A 52 6.55 -2.21 -9.58
C TYR A 52 5.09 -2.10 -9.99
N ARG A 53 4.81 -1.90 -11.29
CA ARG A 53 3.44 -1.90 -11.80
C ARG A 53 2.79 -3.26 -11.62
N GLU A 54 3.52 -4.34 -11.89
CA GLU A 54 3.06 -5.71 -11.65
C GLU A 54 2.85 -6.01 -10.15
N ALA A 55 3.71 -5.47 -9.29
CA ALA A 55 3.59 -5.56 -7.84
C ALA A 55 2.45 -4.69 -7.27
N GLY A 56 1.89 -3.76 -8.05
CA GLY A 56 0.92 -2.78 -7.56
C GLY A 56 1.53 -1.72 -6.64
N LEU A 57 2.81 -1.40 -6.79
CA LEU A 57 3.56 -0.41 -6.02
C LEU A 57 3.93 0.85 -6.83
N ASP A 58 3.34 1.02 -8.01
CA ASP A 58 3.53 2.24 -8.79
C ASP A 58 2.69 3.42 -8.25
N ALA A 59 2.96 4.62 -8.78
CA ALA A 59 2.28 5.84 -8.34
C ALA A 59 0.75 5.78 -8.51
N GLN A 60 0.27 5.12 -9.57
CA GLN A 60 -1.16 5.00 -9.85
C GLN A 60 -1.84 4.09 -8.83
N ALA A 61 -1.23 2.95 -8.51
CA ALA A 61 -1.72 2.01 -7.51
C ALA A 61 -1.72 2.63 -6.10
N ILE A 62 -0.66 3.34 -5.71
CA ILE A 62 -0.58 4.05 -4.42
C ILE A 62 -1.71 5.09 -4.31
N ALA A 63 -1.89 5.91 -5.34
CA ALA A 63 -2.92 6.94 -5.35
C ALA A 63 -4.34 6.33 -5.34
N ALA A 64 -4.54 5.22 -6.06
CA ALA A 64 -5.81 4.49 -6.03
C ALA A 64 -6.10 3.91 -4.64
N CYS A 65 -5.12 3.28 -4.00
CA CYS A 65 -5.23 2.77 -2.64
C CYS A 65 -5.61 3.89 -1.65
N ALA A 66 -4.96 5.04 -1.74
CA ALA A 66 -5.25 6.21 -0.91
C ALA A 66 -6.69 6.71 -1.10
N ARG A 67 -7.13 6.92 -2.35
CA ARG A 67 -8.50 7.38 -2.66
C ARG A 67 -9.55 6.38 -2.18
N ASN A 68 -9.34 5.09 -2.43
CA ASN A 68 -10.23 4.02 -1.99
C ASN A 68 -10.33 3.98 -0.46
N ALA A 69 -9.22 4.10 0.26
CA ALA A 69 -9.19 4.10 1.72
C ALA A 69 -9.80 5.36 2.35
N LEU A 70 -9.79 6.48 1.62
CA LEU A 70 -10.50 7.71 1.99
C LEU A 70 -12.00 7.66 1.66
N GLY A 71 -12.45 6.69 0.86
CA GLY A 71 -13.84 6.62 0.38
C GLY A 71 -14.17 7.66 -0.69
N VAL A 72 -13.15 8.23 -1.34
CA VAL A 72 -13.34 9.15 -2.47
C VAL A 72 -13.53 8.27 -3.70
N ALA A 73 -14.79 8.13 -4.14
CA ALA A 73 -15.10 7.36 -5.34
C ALA A 73 -14.23 7.83 -6.51
N THR A 74 -13.48 6.92 -7.13
CA THR A 74 -12.85 7.19 -8.41
C THR A 74 -13.97 7.36 -9.41
N SER A 75 -14.28 8.60 -9.80
CA SER A 75 -15.11 8.88 -10.95
C SER A 75 -14.49 8.10 -12.11
N GLN A 76 -15.16 7.04 -12.57
CA GLN A 76 -14.73 6.35 -13.78
C GLN A 76 -14.85 7.37 -14.90
N GLN A 77 -13.72 7.89 -15.34
CA GLN A 77 -13.63 8.68 -16.55
C GLN A 77 -13.84 7.67 -17.68
N THR A 78 -15.10 7.56 -18.10
CA THR A 78 -15.49 6.85 -19.31
C THR A 78 -14.79 7.55 -20.48
N ALA A 79 -13.95 6.79 -21.17
CA ALA A 79 -13.45 7.16 -22.49
C ALA A 79 -14.58 6.99 -23.51
#